data_AF-A0A2N3T8U4-F1
#
_entry.id   AF-A0A2N3T8U4-F1
#
_cell.length_a   1.000
_cell.length_b   1.000
_cell.length_c   1.000
_cell.angle_alpha   90.00
_cell.angle_beta   90.00
_cell.angle_gamma   90.00
#
_symmetry.space_group_name_H-M   'P 1'
#
loop_
_entity.id
_entity.type
_entity.pdbx_description
1 polymer ?
#
loop_
_entity_poly.entity_id
_entity_poly.type
_entity_poly.pdbx_seq_one_letter_code
_entity_poly.pdbx_strand_id
1 'polypeptide(L)'
;MSWDIVLFNSKQKIDSIENVDENQLEPIEFVKILEDSFGEIVMNKNHREIKGKDFSIDFYTDDEPVSNKMISLYGENGLFELIELAKKYDWQIYDTELDVMIDLNNPQNNGFKNHQNYLNQILKNGE
;
A
#
# COMPACT_ATOMS: atom_id res chain seq x y z
N MET A 1 -10.92 -7.88 1.30
CA MET A 1 -9.78 -7.63 2.19
C MET A 1 -9.42 -6.16 2.06
N SER A 2 -8.96 -5.55 3.15
CA SER A 2 -8.47 -4.18 3.18
C SER A 2 -7.11 -4.17 3.86
N TRP A 3 -6.33 -3.13 3.58
CA TRP A 3 -5.06 -2.86 4.23
C TRP A 3 -4.95 -1.37 4.51
N ASP A 4 -4.51 -1.03 5.70
CA ASP A 4 -4.02 0.30 6.04
C ASP A 4 -2.50 0.30 5.97
N ILE A 5 -1.93 1.05 5.02
CA ILE A 5 -0.51 0.94 4.66
C ILE A 5 0.18 2.29 4.58
N VAL A 6 1.48 2.29 4.90
CA VAL A 6 2.36 3.44 4.74
C VAL A 6 3.33 3.16 3.59
N LEU A 7 3.34 4.04 2.59
CA LEU A 7 4.37 4.09 1.56
C LEU A 7 5.57 4.88 2.08
N PHE A 8 6.78 4.39 1.85
CA PHE A 8 8.03 5.08 2.19
C PHE A 8 8.87 5.30 0.95
N ASN A 9 9.39 6.52 0.82
CA ASN A 9 10.47 6.83 -0.12
C ASN A 9 11.76 7.03 0.68
N SER A 10 12.69 6.07 0.56
CA SER A 10 13.90 6.05 1.37
C SER A 10 15.08 5.45 0.62
N LYS A 11 16.27 6.00 0.86
CA LYS A 11 17.54 5.44 0.37
C LYS A 11 17.95 4.16 1.08
N GLN A 12 17.50 3.96 2.31
CA GLN A 12 17.78 2.74 3.05
C GLN A 12 16.69 1.71 2.81
N LYS A 13 17.07 0.43 2.88
CA LYS A 13 16.09 -0.64 3.04
C LYS A 13 15.55 -0.61 4.47
N ILE A 14 14.23 -0.55 4.61
CA ILE A 14 13.50 -0.58 5.87
C ILE A 14 13.09 -2.04 6.08
N ASP A 15 13.80 -2.75 6.97
CA ASP A 15 13.46 -4.13 7.34
C ASP A 15 12.44 -4.18 8.50
N SER A 16 12.40 -3.13 9.32
CA SER A 16 11.45 -2.92 10.41
C SER A 16 11.25 -1.41 10.60
N ILE A 17 10.04 -1.00 10.99
CA ILE A 17 9.69 0.40 11.23
C ILE A 17 10.52 1.01 12.38
N GLU A 18 10.98 0.19 13.33
CA GLU A 18 11.84 0.62 14.45
C GLU A 18 13.23 1.09 13.99
N ASN A 19 13.65 0.68 12.79
CA ASN A 19 14.97 0.97 12.22
C ASN A 19 14.93 2.07 11.15
N VAL A 20 13.84 2.84 11.08
CA VAL A 20 13.75 3.96 10.12
C VAL A 20 14.73 5.06 10.52
N ASP A 21 15.68 5.39 9.63
CA ASP A 21 16.54 6.57 9.74
C ASP A 21 15.87 7.72 8.98
N GLU A 22 15.38 8.71 9.73
CA GLU A 22 14.72 9.89 9.17
C GLU A 22 15.62 10.66 8.19
N ASN A 23 16.95 10.57 8.31
CA ASN A 23 17.88 11.25 7.40
C ASN A 23 17.99 10.56 6.02
N GLN A 24 17.50 9.33 5.90
CA GLN A 24 17.47 8.57 4.64
C GLN A 24 16.10 8.67 3.95
N LEU A 25 15.12 9.31 4.58
CA LEU A 25 13.80 9.56 4.02
C LEU A 25 13.88 10.73 3.03
N GLU A 26 13.28 10.57 1.86
CA GLU A 26 13.32 11.59 0.81
C GLU A 26 11.91 12.03 0.41
N PRO A 27 11.60 13.33 0.45
CA PRO A 27 10.31 13.84 -0.01
C PRO A 27 10.03 13.51 -1.47
N ILE A 28 8.80 13.08 -1.76
CA ILE A 28 8.33 12.82 -3.12
C ILE A 28 6.85 13.21 -3.26
N GLU A 29 6.44 13.48 -4.49
CA GLU A 29 5.08 13.84 -4.88
C GLU A 29 4.17 12.59 -4.98
N PHE A 30 3.98 11.86 -3.86
CA PHE A 30 3.17 10.63 -3.83
C PHE A 30 1.77 10.84 -4.43
N VAL A 31 1.09 11.93 -4.04
CA VAL A 31 -0.25 12.28 -4.54
C VAL A 31 -0.25 12.34 -6.06
N LYS A 32 0.67 13.12 -6.64
CA LYS A 32 0.77 13.28 -8.08
C LYS A 32 1.09 11.96 -8.77
N ILE A 33 2.01 11.17 -8.23
CA ILE A 33 2.38 9.88 -8.83
C ILE A 33 1.20 8.90 -8.80
N LEU A 34 0.47 8.85 -7.70
CA LEU A 34 -0.76 8.06 -7.60
C LEU A 34 -1.81 8.56 -8.62
N GLU A 35 -2.06 9.86 -8.66
CA GLU A 35 -3.03 10.44 -9.61
C GLU A 35 -2.65 10.20 -11.08
N ASP A 36 -1.36 10.29 -11.42
CA ASP A 36 -0.85 10.05 -12.77
C ASP A 36 -0.83 8.55 -13.15
N SER A 37 -0.88 7.65 -12.17
CA SER A 37 -0.77 6.20 -12.38
C SER A 37 -2.10 5.48 -12.56
N PHE A 38 -3.22 6.10 -12.17
CA PHE A 38 -4.54 5.49 -12.22
C PHE A 38 -5.56 6.34 -13.00
N GLY A 39 -6.49 5.67 -13.69
CA GLY A 39 -7.37 6.35 -14.65
C GLY A 39 -8.64 6.97 -14.06
N GLU A 40 -9.24 6.37 -13.02
CA GLU A 40 -10.48 6.84 -12.42
C GLU A 40 -10.25 7.30 -10.98
N ILE A 41 -10.51 8.58 -10.71
CA ILE A 41 -10.24 9.21 -9.42
C ILE A 41 -11.43 10.08 -9.03
N VAL A 42 -12.00 9.81 -7.87
CA VAL A 42 -13.01 10.66 -7.23
C VAL A 42 -12.29 11.65 -6.31
N MET A 43 -12.43 12.94 -6.61
CA MET A 43 -11.78 14.02 -5.87
C MET A 43 -12.79 14.75 -4.98
N ASN A 44 -12.48 14.88 -3.68
CA ASN A 44 -13.28 15.65 -2.75
C ASN A 44 -12.40 16.45 -1.79
N LYS A 45 -12.23 17.76 -2.04
CA LYS A 45 -11.32 18.63 -1.28
C LYS A 45 -9.91 18.03 -1.21
N ASN A 46 -9.45 17.68 -0.02
CA ASN A 46 -8.16 17.04 0.23
C ASN A 46 -8.24 15.51 0.27
N HIS A 47 -9.34 14.89 -0.15
CA HIS A 47 -9.51 13.44 -0.23
C HIS A 47 -9.50 12.97 -1.68
N ARG A 48 -8.92 11.78 -1.91
CA ARG A 48 -8.88 11.07 -3.18
C ARG A 48 -9.28 9.62 -2.96
N GLU A 49 -10.21 9.14 -3.79
CA GLU A 49 -10.54 7.72 -3.94
C GLU A 49 -10.19 7.32 -5.38
N ILE A 50 -9.18 6.49 -5.57
CA ILE A 50 -8.86 5.87 -6.85
C ILE A 50 -9.75 4.64 -7.01
N LYS A 51 -10.35 4.47 -8.19
CA LYS A 51 -11.18 3.31 -8.53
C LYS A 51 -10.49 2.46 -9.58
N GLY A 52 -10.23 1.21 -9.21
CA GLY A 52 -9.67 0.20 -10.08
C GLY A 52 -10.65 -0.94 -10.34
N LYS A 53 -10.18 -1.95 -11.06
CA LYS A 53 -10.98 -3.17 -11.29
C LYS A 53 -10.98 -4.03 -10.04
N ASP A 54 -12.09 -4.00 -9.31
CA ASP A 54 -12.32 -4.73 -8.06
C ASP A 54 -11.42 -4.26 -6.89
N PHE A 55 -10.97 -3.01 -6.92
CA PHE A 55 -10.25 -2.38 -5.81
C PHE A 55 -10.50 -0.86 -5.74
N SER A 56 -10.22 -0.26 -4.58
CA SER A 56 -10.10 1.18 -4.41
C SER A 56 -8.92 1.54 -3.52
N ILE A 57 -8.38 2.75 -3.71
CA ILE A 57 -7.31 3.33 -2.88
C ILE A 57 -7.77 4.68 -2.38
N ASP A 58 -7.85 4.84 -1.07
CA ASP A 58 -8.27 6.07 -0.40
C ASP A 58 -7.08 6.74 0.28
N PHE A 59 -6.93 8.05 0.07
CA PHE A 59 -5.88 8.83 0.68
C PHE A 59 -6.20 10.33 0.74
N TYR A 60 -5.50 11.03 1.62
CA TYR A 60 -5.56 12.49 1.70
C TYR A 60 -4.43 13.13 0.88
N THR A 61 -4.65 14.31 0.31
CA THR A 61 -3.62 15.08 -0.40
C THR A 61 -2.70 15.80 0.57
N ASP A 62 -1.45 16.01 0.17
CA ASP A 62 -0.48 16.84 0.87
C ASP A 62 -0.27 18.14 0.08
N ASP A 63 0.03 19.23 0.78
CA ASP A 63 0.33 20.53 0.15
C ASP A 63 1.79 20.62 -0.35
N GLU A 64 2.66 19.76 0.16
CA GLU A 64 4.10 19.67 -0.16
C GLU A 64 4.53 18.21 -0.31
N PRO A 65 5.66 17.92 -1.02
CA PRO A 65 6.23 16.58 -1.06
C PRO A 65 6.48 16.01 0.34
N VAL A 66 6.10 14.75 0.54
CA VAL A 66 6.27 14.02 1.80
C VAL A 66 7.14 12.79 1.60
N SER A 67 7.83 12.34 2.65
CA SER A 67 8.69 11.16 2.56
C SER A 67 7.97 9.84 2.82
N ASN A 68 6.77 9.92 3.38
CA ASN A 68 5.89 8.79 3.58
C ASN A 68 4.43 9.17 3.39
N LYS A 69 3.59 8.20 3.03
CA LYS A 69 2.17 8.44 2.79
C LYS A 69 1.31 7.29 3.28
N MET A 70 0.35 7.61 4.15
CA MET A 70 -0.70 6.69 4.57
C MET A 70 -1.78 6.60 3.49
N ILE A 71 -2.14 5.37 3.12
CA ILE A 71 -3.26 5.07 2.23
C ILE A 71 -4.06 3.89 2.79
N SER A 72 -5.36 3.89 2.52
CA SER A 72 -6.24 2.74 2.78
C SER A 72 -6.54 2.05 1.46
N LEU A 73 -6.31 0.74 1.43
CA LEU A 73 -6.41 -0.08 0.23
C LEU A 73 -7.54 -1.08 0.41
N TYR A 74 -8.47 -1.13 -0.54
CA TYR A 74 -9.58 -2.07 -0.52
C TYR A 74 -9.53 -2.95 -1.75
N GLY A 75 -9.61 -4.28 -1.56
CA GLY A 75 -9.57 -5.25 -2.66
C GLY A 75 -8.16 -5.74 -2.98
N GLU A 76 -8.04 -7.05 -3.19
CA GLU A 76 -6.76 -7.75 -3.33
C GLU A 76 -5.98 -7.33 -4.57
N ASN A 77 -6.68 -7.04 -5.68
CA ASN A 77 -6.05 -6.53 -6.90
C ASN A 77 -5.28 -5.23 -6.66
N GLY A 78 -5.78 -4.37 -5.76
CA GLY A 78 -5.15 -3.11 -5.46
C GLY A 78 -3.75 -3.27 -4.85
N LEU A 79 -3.51 -4.34 -4.08
CA LEU A 79 -2.20 -4.60 -3.48
C LEU A 79 -1.17 -4.91 -4.55
N PHE A 80 -1.55 -5.69 -5.56
CA PHE A 80 -0.67 -6.02 -6.68
C PHE A 80 -0.33 -4.79 -7.53
N GLU A 81 -1.34 -3.99 -7.88
CA GLU A 81 -1.13 -2.74 -8.64
C GLU A 81 -0.21 -1.79 -7.87
N LEU A 82 -0.41 -1.67 -6.57
CA LEU A 82 0.44 -0.85 -5.72
C LEU A 82 1.86 -1.41 -5.58
N ILE A 83 2.05 -2.73 -5.51
CA ILE A 83 3.37 -3.36 -5.50
C ILE A 83 4.13 -3.04 -6.79
N GLU A 84 3.47 -3.11 -7.96
CA GLU A 84 4.11 -2.77 -9.24
C GLU A 84 4.47 -1.29 -9.31
N LEU A 85 3.60 -0.42 -8.80
CA LEU A 85 3.90 1.01 -8.67
C LEU A 85 5.07 1.27 -7.72
N ALA A 86 5.10 0.61 -6.56
CA ALA A 86 6.18 0.75 -5.59
C ALA A 86 7.52 0.30 -6.17
N LYS A 87 7.58 -0.81 -6.90
CA LYS A 87 8.80 -1.24 -7.62
C LYS A 87 9.26 -0.21 -8.64
N LYS A 88 8.35 0.44 -9.35
CA LYS A 88 8.67 1.44 -10.37
C LYS A 88 9.33 2.70 -9.78
N TYR A 89 8.96 3.06 -8.55
CA TYR A 89 9.43 4.26 -7.87
C TYR A 89 10.34 3.96 -6.67
N ASP A 90 10.82 2.72 -6.54
CA ASP A 90 11.65 2.23 -5.43
C ASP A 90 11.04 2.50 -4.03
N TRP A 91 9.71 2.51 -3.94
CA TRP A 91 9.00 2.66 -2.67
C TRP A 91 9.01 1.36 -1.86
N GLN A 92 8.90 1.52 -0.55
CA GLN A 92 8.73 0.42 0.39
C GLN A 92 7.36 0.54 1.04
N ILE A 93 6.67 -0.58 1.24
CA ILE A 93 5.29 -0.59 1.76
C ILE A 93 5.29 -1.27 3.12
N TYR A 94 4.72 -0.60 4.10
CA TYR A 94 4.52 -1.10 5.45
C TYR A 94 3.03 -1.33 5.71
N ASP A 95 2.67 -2.52 6.15
CA ASP A 95 1.32 -2.88 6.58
C ASP A 95 1.14 -2.59 8.05
N THR A 96 0.27 -1.62 8.36
CA THR A 96 0.05 -1.18 9.74
C THR A 96 -0.82 -2.15 10.54
N GLU A 97 -1.61 -3.00 9.88
CA GLU A 97 -2.47 -3.99 10.54
C GLU A 97 -1.66 -5.21 11.00
N LEU A 98 -0.67 -5.60 10.18
CA LEU A 98 0.17 -6.77 10.42
C LEU A 98 1.53 -6.44 11.04
N ASP A 99 1.90 -5.16 11.14
CA ASP A 99 3.19 -4.69 11.65
C ASP A 99 4.37 -5.31 10.88
N VAL A 100 4.26 -5.33 9.55
CA VAL A 100 5.27 -5.94 8.67
C VAL A 100 5.49 -5.11 7.40
N MET A 101 6.73 -5.15 6.91
CA MET A 101 7.05 -4.67 5.57
C MET A 101 6.56 -5.69 4.53
N ILE A 102 5.84 -5.21 3.52
CA ILE A 102 5.35 -6.02 2.40
C ILE A 102 6.54 -6.48 1.54
N ASP A 103 6.66 -7.79 1.32
CA ASP A 103 7.61 -8.37 0.39
C ASP A 103 7.14 -8.12 -1.06
N LEU A 104 7.71 -7.11 -1.70
CA LEU A 104 7.38 -6.74 -3.09
C LEU A 104 7.80 -7.83 -4.09
N ASN A 105 8.79 -8.66 -3.76
CA ASN A 105 9.31 -9.71 -4.64
C ASN A 105 8.52 -11.00 -4.53
N ASN A 106 7.91 -11.26 -3.37
CA ASN A 106 7.03 -12.40 -3.14
C ASN A 106 5.68 -11.95 -2.58
N PRO A 107 4.82 -11.33 -3.40
CA PRO A 107 3.52 -10.82 -2.97
C PRO A 107 2.70 -11.84 -2.17
N GLN A 108 2.77 -13.13 -2.53
CA GLN A 108 2.10 -14.25 -1.87
C GLN A 108 2.41 -14.42 -0.37
N ASN A 109 3.51 -13.84 0.13
CA ASN A 109 3.89 -13.88 1.53
C ASN A 109 3.14 -12.83 2.37
N ASN A 110 2.54 -11.82 1.73
CA ASN A 110 1.94 -10.65 2.37
C ASN A 110 0.50 -10.89 2.83
N GLY A 111 0.26 -12.02 3.51
CA GLY A 111 -1.06 -12.37 4.03
C GLY A 111 -1.97 -13.17 3.07
N PHE A 112 -1.60 -13.35 1.79
CA PHE A 112 -2.37 -14.17 0.82
C PHE A 112 -2.60 -15.59 1.32
N LYS A 113 -1.54 -16.24 1.81
CA LYS A 113 -1.64 -17.62 2.33
C LYS A 113 -2.50 -17.69 3.59
N ASN A 114 -2.46 -16.66 4.44
CA ASN A 114 -3.27 -16.59 5.66
C ASN A 114 -4.76 -16.38 5.32
N HIS A 115 -5.08 -15.55 4.32
CA HIS A 115 -6.45 -15.37 3.84
C HIS A 115 -7.02 -16.65 3.21
N GLN A 116 -6.28 -17.27 2.29
CA GLN A 116 -6.69 -18.52 1.65
C GLN A 116 -6.84 -19.65 2.67
N ASN A 117 -5.94 -19.74 3.65
CA ASN A 117 -6.07 -20.71 4.74
C ASN A 117 -7.30 -20.43 5.62
N TYR A 118 -7.57 -19.17 5.94
CA TYR A 118 -8.75 -18.77 6.71
C TYR A 118 -10.05 -19.10 5.98
N LEU A 119 -10.17 -18.75 4.68
CA LEU A 119 -11.32 -19.10 3.85
C LEU A 119 -11.50 -20.62 3.76
N ASN A 120 -10.42 -21.37 3.54
CA ASN A 120 -10.47 -22.84 3.52
C ASN A 120 -10.88 -23.44 4.86
N GLN A 121 -10.50 -22.84 6.00
CA GLN A 121 -10.95 -23.28 7.32
C GLN A 121 -12.43 -23.01 7.54
N ILE A 122 -12.94 -21.84 7.14
CA ILE A 122 -14.38 -21.54 7.23
C ILE A 122 -15.19 -22.50 6.36
N LEU A 123 -14.75 -22.72 5.12
CA LEU A 123 -15.45 -23.63 4.19
C LEU A 123 -15.46 -25.08 4.68
N LYS A 124 -14.39 -25.54 5.35
CA LYS A 124 -14.31 -26.89 5.94
C LYS A 124 -15.05 -27.05 7.26
N ASN A 125 -15.26 -25.97 8.01
CA ASN A 125 -15.97 -26.00 9.30
C ASN A 125 -17.47 -25.64 9.16
N GLY A 126 -17.93 -25.33 7.95
CA GLY A 126 -19.33 -25.05 7.62
C GLY A 126 -20.10 -26.23 7.00
N GLU A 127 -19.48 -27.42 6.92
CA GLU A 127 -20.12 -28.70 6.56
C GLU A 127 -20.44 -29.52 7.83
#